data_AF-A0A940B281-F1
#
_entry.id   AF-A0A940B281-F1
#
_cell.length_a   1.000
_cell.length_b   1.000
_cell.length_c   1.000
_cell.angle_alpha   90.00
_cell.angle_beta   90.00
_cell.angle_gamma   90.00
#
_symmetry.space_group_name_H-M   'P 1'
#
loop_
_entity.id
_entity.type
_entity.pdbx_description
1 polymer ?
#
loop_
_entity_poly.entity_id
_entity_poly.type
_entity_poly.pdbx_seq_one_letter_code
_entity_poly.pdbx_strand_id
1 'polypeptide(L)'
;QGKPIALGRIVWDHGYVIYIADVIVLPEYQGQGLGRRIMETMMAFIRAQLKPGYMFMISLMSAVGKNEFYKKFGFVDRPSERFGPGMHQWMMGEEPEAK
;
A
#
# COMPACT_ATOMS: atom_id res chain seq x y z
N GLN A 1 -5.33 24.34 -15.14
CA GLN A 1 -5.49 22.87 -14.97
C GLN A 1 -4.57 22.41 -13.84
N GLY A 2 -4.97 21.38 -13.08
CA GLY A 2 -4.16 20.85 -11.98
C GLY A 2 -3.10 19.86 -12.47
N LYS A 3 -1.92 19.84 -11.81
CA LYS A 3 -0.87 18.83 -12.00
C LYS A 3 -1.07 17.71 -10.95
N PRO A 4 -1.03 16.42 -11.32
CA PRO A 4 -1.03 15.35 -10.33
C PRO A 4 0.29 15.36 -9.55
N ILE A 5 0.19 15.48 -8.22
CA ILE A 5 1.35 15.57 -7.32
C ILE A 5 1.47 14.39 -6.34
N ALA A 6 0.44 13.55 -6.24
CA ALA A 6 0.39 12.43 -5.32
C ALA A 6 -0.60 11.35 -5.80
N LEU A 7 -0.32 10.09 -5.45
CA LEU A 7 -1.11 8.90 -5.82
C LEU A 7 -1.11 7.88 -4.67
N GLY A 8 -2.18 7.11 -4.57
CA GLY A 8 -2.21 5.82 -3.87
C GLY A 8 -3.15 4.88 -4.61
N ARG A 9 -2.85 3.59 -4.60
CA ARG A 9 -3.66 2.57 -5.28
C ARG A 9 -4.11 1.49 -4.31
N ILE A 10 -5.37 1.08 -4.44
CA ILE A 10 -5.93 -0.09 -3.77
C ILE A 10 -6.11 -1.18 -4.83
N VAL A 11 -5.55 -2.36 -4.58
CA VAL A 11 -5.80 -3.57 -5.36
C VAL A 11 -6.60 -4.51 -4.49
N TRP A 12 -7.83 -4.79 -4.91
CA TRP A 12 -8.78 -5.57 -4.14
C TRP A 12 -9.81 -6.21 -5.05
N ASP A 13 -10.13 -7.48 -4.76
CA ASP A 13 -11.15 -8.29 -5.43
C ASP A 13 -12.48 -8.32 -4.65
N HIS A 14 -12.64 -7.42 -3.67
CA HIS A 14 -13.75 -7.41 -2.69
C HIS A 14 -13.79 -8.61 -1.73
N GLY A 15 -12.73 -9.42 -1.69
CA GLY A 15 -12.54 -10.51 -0.74
C GLY A 15 -11.82 -10.10 0.56
N TYR A 16 -11.15 -11.07 1.19
CA TYR A 16 -10.48 -10.88 2.48
C TYR A 16 -9.22 -10.00 2.39
N VAL A 17 -8.46 -10.08 1.30
CA VAL A 17 -7.12 -9.49 1.18
C VAL A 17 -7.15 -8.21 0.36
N ILE A 18 -6.64 -7.13 0.93
CA ILE A 18 -6.52 -5.82 0.30
C ILE A 18 -5.03 -5.49 0.19
N TYR A 19 -4.58 -5.08 -0.98
CA TYR A 19 -3.20 -4.63 -1.17
C TYR A 19 -3.15 -3.14 -1.47
N ILE A 20 -2.44 -2.39 -0.62
CA ILE A 20 -2.14 -0.97 -0.88
C ILE A 20 -0.83 -0.91 -1.65
N ALA A 21 -0.90 -0.30 -2.84
CA ALA A 21 0.22 -0.13 -3.75
C ALA A 21 0.46 1.36 -4.06
N ASP A 22 1.66 1.65 -4.57
CA ASP A 22 1.97 2.90 -5.27
C ASP A 22 1.63 4.19 -4.49
N VAL A 23 1.90 4.20 -3.17
CA VAL A 23 1.78 5.41 -2.34
C VAL A 23 2.94 6.35 -2.64
N ILE A 24 2.70 7.31 -3.53
CA ILE A 24 3.72 8.19 -4.09
C ILE A 24 3.33 9.65 -3.88
N VAL A 25 4.29 10.47 -3.47
CA VAL A 25 4.19 11.94 -3.45
C VAL A 25 5.43 12.47 -4.16
N LEU A 26 5.24 13.38 -5.13
CA LEU A 26 6.35 14.01 -5.83
C LEU A 26 7.32 14.67 -4.82
N PRO A 27 8.65 14.55 -5.01
CA PRO A 27 9.64 15.01 -4.02
C PRO A 27 9.41 16.44 -3.52
N GLU A 28 9.11 17.37 -4.43
CA GLU A 28 8.88 18.79 -4.13
C GLU A 28 7.65 19.04 -3.22
N TYR A 29 6.76 18.05 -3.10
CA TYR A 29 5.51 18.13 -2.34
C TYR A 29 5.50 17.23 -1.08
N GLN A 30 6.63 16.59 -0.78
CA GLN A 30 6.77 15.77 0.43
C GLN A 30 6.85 16.64 1.70
N GLY A 31 6.59 16.04 2.86
CA GLY A 31 6.57 16.76 4.15
C GLY A 31 5.31 17.60 4.41
N GLN A 32 4.45 17.78 3.41
CA GLN A 32 3.22 18.59 3.51
C GLN A 32 1.97 17.79 3.93
N GLY A 33 2.14 16.55 4.40
CA GLY A 33 1.04 15.69 4.83
C GLY A 33 0.23 15.02 3.72
N LEU A 34 0.62 15.13 2.44
CA LEU A 34 -0.10 14.52 1.32
C LEU A 34 -0.16 12.99 1.40
N GLY A 35 0.94 12.33 1.77
CA GLY A 35 0.95 10.87 1.95
C GLY A 35 -0.01 10.42 3.06
N ARG A 36 -0.12 11.19 4.14
CA ARG A 36 -1.10 10.95 5.20
C ARG A 36 -2.53 11.06 4.64
N ARG A 37 -2.84 12.13 3.90
CA ARG A 37 -4.17 12.32 3.29
C ARG A 37 -4.54 11.17 2.36
N ILE A 38 -3.59 10.68 1.56
CA ILE A 38 -3.79 9.50 0.69
C ILE A 38 -4.17 8.27 1.52
N MET A 39 -3.37 7.94 2.54
CA MET A 39 -3.65 6.79 3.41
C MET A 39 -4.97 6.93 4.15
N GLU A 40 -5.27 8.09 4.73
CA GLU A 40 -6.54 8.35 5.42
C GLU A 40 -7.73 8.16 4.47
N THR A 41 -7.63 8.65 3.24
CA THR A 41 -8.68 8.50 2.21
C THR A 41 -8.89 7.03 1.85
N MET A 42 -7.81 6.28 1.56
CA MET A 42 -7.91 4.86 1.22
C MET A 42 -8.45 4.02 2.39
N MET A 43 -7.98 4.29 3.61
CA MET A 43 -8.44 3.57 4.81
C MET A 43 -9.90 3.88 5.14
N ALA A 44 -10.34 5.13 4.94
CA ALA A 44 -11.74 5.50 5.10
C ALA A 44 -12.63 4.78 4.07
N PHE A 45 -12.19 4.72 2.81
CA PHE A 45 -12.89 3.95 1.77
C PHE A 45 -13.01 2.47 2.14
N ILE A 46 -11.91 1.83 2.57
CA ILE A 46 -11.91 0.40 2.96
C ILE A 46 -12.83 0.17 4.17
N ARG A 47 -12.75 1.02 5.20
CA ARG A 47 -13.58 0.91 6.42
C ARG A 47 -15.07 1.03 6.12
N ALA A 48 -15.45 1.88 5.16
CA ALA A 48 -16.85 2.01 4.76
C ALA A 48 -17.44 0.72 4.16
N GLN A 49 -16.60 -0.22 3.72
CA GLN A 49 -17.02 -1.52 3.18
C GLN A 49 -17.08 -2.62 4.25
N LEU A 50 -16.63 -2.35 5.48
CA LEU A 50 -16.57 -3.33 6.55
C LEU A 50 -17.97 -3.54 7.17
N LYS A 51 -18.58 -4.70 6.89
CA LYS A 51 -19.89 -5.10 7.42
C LYS A 51 -19.72 -5.90 8.73
N PRO A 52 -20.76 -5.98 9.59
CA PRO A 52 -20.73 -6.85 10.76
C PRO A 52 -20.34 -8.29 10.40
N GLY A 53 -19.38 -8.85 11.12
CA GLY A 53 -18.84 -10.20 10.90
C GLY A 53 -17.77 -10.31 9.81
N TYR A 54 -17.44 -9.23 9.09
CA TYR A 54 -16.38 -9.25 8.09
C TYR A 54 -15.04 -8.91 8.74
N MET A 55 -13.97 -9.47 8.19
CA MET A 55 -12.59 -9.15 8.53
C MET A 55 -11.84 -8.93 7.23
N PHE A 56 -10.94 -7.94 7.18
CA PHE A 56 -10.06 -7.71 6.04
C PHE A 56 -8.60 -7.74 6.51
N MET A 57 -7.72 -8.31 5.70
CA MET A 57 -6.28 -8.18 5.84
C MET A 57 -5.78 -7.16 4.84
N ILE A 58 -5.29 -6.02 5.34
CA ILE A 58 -4.69 -4.98 4.51
C ILE A 58 -3.17 -5.15 4.55
N SER A 59 -2.56 -5.32 3.39
CA SER A 59 -1.13 -5.58 3.21
C SER A 59 -0.49 -4.52 2.31
N LEU A 60 0.79 -4.24 2.54
CA LEU A 60 1.62 -3.38 1.68
C LEU A 60 3.09 -3.78 1.80
N MET A 61 3.89 -3.38 0.82
CA MET A 61 5.34 -3.47 0.87
C MET A 61 5.90 -2.07 1.15
N SER A 62 6.47 -1.87 2.34
CA SER A 62 7.10 -0.59 2.68
C SER A 62 8.45 -0.45 1.99
N ALA A 63 8.73 0.73 1.44
CA ALA A 63 10.09 1.10 1.07
C ALA A 63 11.01 1.14 2.31
N VAL A 64 12.32 0.99 2.07
CA VAL A 64 13.35 1.03 3.12
C VAL A 64 13.24 2.34 3.92
N GLY A 65 13.17 2.21 5.25
CA GLY A 65 13.08 3.35 6.18
C GLY A 65 11.73 4.09 6.18
N LYS A 66 10.69 3.54 5.53
CA LYS A 66 9.34 4.15 5.49
C LYS A 66 8.29 3.41 6.31
N ASN A 67 8.65 2.34 7.01
CA ASN A 67 7.71 1.55 7.81
C ASN A 67 7.08 2.34 8.96
N GLU A 68 7.84 3.24 9.61
CA GLU A 68 7.33 4.14 10.67
C GLU A 68 6.18 5.05 10.20
N PHE A 69 6.12 5.37 8.91
CA PHE A 69 4.98 6.09 8.36
C PHE A 69 3.70 5.24 8.41
N TYR A 70 3.79 3.97 8.04
CA TYR A 70 2.65 3.05 8.01
C TYR A 70 2.20 2.58 9.40
N LYS A 71 3.12 2.47 10.36
CA LYS A 71 2.79 2.15 11.77
C LYS A 71 1.78 3.11 12.38
N LYS A 72 1.78 4.38 11.96
CA LYS A 72 0.78 5.40 12.38
C LYS A 72 -0.65 5.03 12.00
N PHE A 73 -0.84 4.10 11.07
CA PHE A 73 -2.14 3.59 10.63
C PHE A 73 -2.47 2.19 11.17
N GLY A 74 -1.63 1.65 12.08
CA GLY A 74 -1.82 0.34 12.70
C GLY A 74 -1.20 -0.84 11.93
N PHE A 75 -0.40 -0.57 10.89
CA PHE A 75 0.40 -1.63 10.25
C PHE A 75 1.52 -2.08 11.18
N VAL A 76 1.86 -3.36 11.09
CA VAL A 76 2.95 -3.98 11.85
C VAL A 76 4.06 -4.43 10.92
N ASP A 77 5.30 -4.39 11.41
CA ASP A 77 6.44 -4.88 10.64
C ASP A 77 6.35 -6.40 10.44
N ARG A 78 6.90 -6.83 9.31
CA ARG A 78 7.19 -8.22 9.02
C ARG A 78 8.67 -8.38 8.65
N PRO A 79 9.42 -9.25 9.33
CA PRO A 79 8.97 -10.10 10.42
C PRO A 79 8.74 -9.33 11.73
N SER A 80 7.95 -9.92 12.62
CA SER A 80 7.80 -9.53 14.03
C SER A 80 7.65 -10.79 14.88
N GLU A 81 7.53 -10.65 16.21
CA GLU A 81 7.35 -11.80 17.12
C GLU A 81 6.18 -12.72 16.74
N ARG A 82 5.12 -12.15 16.14
CA ARG A 82 3.90 -12.87 15.76
C ARG A 82 3.83 -13.26 14.28
N PHE A 83 4.64 -12.66 13.43
CA PHE A 83 4.46 -12.73 11.99
C PHE A 83 5.78 -12.95 11.24
N GLY A 84 5.82 -13.94 10.35
CA GLY A 84 6.96 -14.18 9.46
C GLY A 84 7.21 -13.04 8.46
N PRO A 85 8.35 -13.08 7.73
CA PRO A 85 8.78 -12.03 6.82
C PRO A 85 7.82 -11.81 5.66
N GLY A 86 7.75 -10.57 5.17
CA GLY A 86 7.13 -10.26 3.88
C GLY A 86 8.06 -10.67 2.75
N MET A 87 7.53 -11.25 1.68
CA MET A 87 8.30 -11.76 0.55
C MET A 87 7.73 -11.23 -0.76
N HIS A 88 8.60 -11.00 -1.73
CA HIS A 88 8.24 -10.71 -3.11
C HIS A 88 9.24 -11.42 -4.03
N GLN A 89 8.82 -11.68 -5.26
CA GLN A 89 9.66 -12.24 -6.30
C GLN A 89 9.40 -11.48 -7.59
N TRP A 90 10.46 -11.17 -8.33
CA TRP A 90 10.37 -10.63 -9.68
C TRP A 90 10.45 -11.78 -10.67
N MET A 91 9.56 -11.80 -11.64
CA MET A 91 9.60 -12.70 -12.79
C MET A 91 9.61 -11.85 -14.05
N MET A 92 10.53 -12.16 -14.96
CA MET A 92 10.63 -11.51 -16.26
C MET A 92 10.31 -12.56 -17.33
N GLY A 93 9.48 -12.21 -18.30
CA GLY A 93 9.33 -13.04 -19.50
C GLY A 93 10.60 -12.94 -20.35
N GLU A 94 10.99 -14.05 -20.98
CA GLU A 94 12.04 -14.03 -22.00
C GLU A 94 11.55 -13.22 -23.21
N GLU A 95 12.41 -12.36 -23.76
CA GLU A 95 12.16 -11.75 -25.06
C GLU A 95 12.04 -12.88 -26.10
N PRO A 96 11.05 -12.84 -27.01
CA PRO A 96 11.01 -13.82 -28.09
C PRO A 96 12.33 -13.74 -28.86
N GLU A 97 12.99 -14.89 -29.07
CA GLU A 97 14.19 -14.97 -29.90
C GLU A 97 13.93 -14.25 -31.23
N ALA A 98 14.68 -13.19 -31.50
CA ALA A 98 14.63 -12.50 -32.78
C ALA A 98 14.99 -13.52 -33.88
N LYS A 99 14.01 -13.90 -34.70
CA LYS A 99 14.21 -14.75 -35.87
C LYS A 99 15.07 -14.06 -36.92
#